data_AF-A0A3R9R6C3-F1
#
_entry.id   AF-A0A3R9R6C3-F1
#
_cell.length_a   1.000
_cell.length_b   1.000
_cell.length_c   1.000
_cell.angle_alpha   90.00
_cell.angle_beta   90.00
_cell.angle_gamma   90.00
#
_symmetry.space_group_name_H-M   'P 1'
#
loop_
_entity.id
_entity.type
_entity.pdbx_description
1 polymer ?
#
loop_
_entity_poly.entity_id
_entity_poly.type
_entity_poly.pdbx_seq_one_letter_code
_entity_poly.pdbx_strand_id
1 'polypeptide(L)'
;MYETSRGAKVRDMRWTNCQVFALWQVCILSAILLLSGRGLAQLSTASPSAAVRDSSGAVVPSAKVVLRSVATAVENTTKSNGLGTYLFDR
;
A
#
# COMPACT_ATOMS: atom_id res chain seq x y z
N MET A 1 19.42 -59.40 -34.90
CA MET A 1 18.34 -59.25 -33.91
C MET A 1 18.61 -57.97 -33.14
N TYR A 2 17.68 -57.02 -33.20
CA TYR A 2 17.71 -55.67 -32.63
C TYR A 2 17.83 -55.72 -31.08
N GLU A 3 18.48 -54.75 -30.42
CA GLU A 3 18.17 -54.22 -29.07
C GLU A 3 19.38 -53.46 -28.43
N THR A 4 19.65 -52.20 -28.78
CA THR A 4 20.54 -51.34 -27.94
C THR A 4 20.26 -49.84 -28.12
N SER A 5 19.07 -49.33 -27.78
CA SER A 5 18.83 -47.87 -27.79
C SER A 5 17.90 -47.31 -26.71
N ARG A 6 17.42 -48.11 -25.74
CA ARG A 6 16.45 -47.62 -24.73
C ARG A 6 17.05 -46.93 -23.51
N GLY A 7 18.37 -46.99 -23.30
CA GLY A 7 19.01 -46.57 -22.04
C GLY A 7 19.39 -45.08 -21.92
N ALA A 8 19.55 -44.35 -23.03
CA ALA A 8 20.04 -42.96 -22.99
C ALA A 8 18.94 -41.96 -22.57
N LYS A 9 17.70 -42.17 -23.02
CA LYS A 9 16.60 -41.21 -22.86
C LYS A 9 16.09 -41.04 -21.41
N VAL A 10 16.31 -42.04 -20.54
CA VAL A 10 15.79 -42.05 -19.17
C VAL A 10 16.67 -41.26 -18.19
N ARG A 11 17.98 -41.14 -18.47
CA ARG A 11 18.94 -40.41 -17.62
C ARG A 11 18.82 -38.90 -17.77
N ASP A 12 18.60 -38.41 -18.99
CA ASP A 12 18.47 -36.99 -19.28
C ASP A 12 17.14 -36.42 -18.74
N MET A 13 16.09 -37.25 -18.71
CA MET A 13 14.75 -36.86 -18.23
C MET A 13 14.72 -36.42 -16.75
N ARG A 14 15.62 -36.95 -15.91
CA ARG A 14 15.71 -36.62 -14.48
C ARG A 14 16.32 -35.24 -14.24
N TRP A 15 17.20 -34.78 -15.14
CA TRP A 15 17.91 -33.51 -15.01
C TRP A 15 17.08 -32.34 -15.53
N THR A 16 16.39 -32.51 -16.66
CA THR A 16 15.55 -31.47 -17.26
C THR A 16 14.38 -31.09 -16.35
N ASN A 17 13.78 -32.06 -15.65
CA ASN A 17 12.65 -31.80 -14.75
C ASN A 17 13.04 -30.98 -13.51
N CYS A 18 14.22 -31.24 -12.92
CA CYS A 18 14.72 -30.44 -11.80
C CYS A 18 15.14 -29.03 -12.24
N GLN A 19 15.75 -28.90 -13.42
CA GLN A 19 16.13 -27.59 -13.96
C GLN A 19 14.90 -26.73 -14.29
N VAL A 20 13.86 -27.33 -14.87
CA VAL A 20 12.58 -26.64 -15.08
C VAL A 20 12.01 -26.22 -13.73
N PHE A 21 11.95 -27.09 -12.73
CA PHE A 21 11.42 -26.75 -11.41
C PHE A 21 12.16 -25.57 -10.74
N ALA A 22 13.49 -25.53 -10.85
CA ALA A 22 14.30 -24.44 -10.33
C ALA A 22 14.05 -23.12 -11.07
N LEU A 23 13.91 -23.16 -12.41
CA LEU A 23 13.58 -21.98 -13.21
C LEU A 23 12.19 -21.43 -12.85
N TRP A 24 11.21 -22.30 -12.63
CA TRP A 24 9.88 -21.91 -12.17
C TRP A 24 9.92 -21.24 -10.80
N GLN A 25 10.72 -21.76 -9.85
CA GLN A 25 10.89 -21.14 -8.54
C GLN A 25 11.51 -19.74 -8.62
N VAL A 26 12.55 -19.56 -9.44
CA VAL A 26 13.19 -18.25 -9.66
C VAL A 26 12.21 -17.25 -10.31
N CYS A 27 11.43 -17.70 -11.29
CA CYS A 27 10.40 -16.86 -11.93
C CYS A 27 9.32 -16.40 -10.94
N ILE A 28 8.84 -17.31 -10.08
CA ILE A 28 7.84 -16.98 -9.05
C ILE A 28 8.41 -15.98 -8.03
N LEU A 29 9.62 -16.22 -7.53
CA LEU A 29 10.28 -15.31 -6.59
C LEU A 29 10.52 -13.92 -7.20
N SER A 30 10.95 -13.86 -8.46
CA SER A 30 11.13 -12.62 -9.21
C SER A 30 9.80 -11.86 -9.38
N ALA A 31 8.73 -12.56 -9.74
CA ALA A 31 7.39 -11.97 -9.88
C ALA A 31 6.87 -11.39 -8.55
N ILE A 32 7.09 -12.09 -7.43
CA ILE A 32 6.73 -11.61 -6.09
C ILE A 32 7.53 -10.36 -5.73
N LEU A 33 8.84 -10.34 -6.03
CA LEU A 33 9.69 -9.20 -5.74
C LEU A 33 9.31 -7.97 -6.56
N LEU A 34 8.92 -8.15 -7.83
CA LEU A 34 8.41 -7.06 -8.68
C LEU A 34 7.06 -6.50 -8.20
N LEU A 35 6.26 -7.32 -7.49
CA LEU A 35 4.99 -6.88 -6.90
C LEU A 35 5.15 -6.10 -5.58
N SER A 36 6.31 -6.19 -4.92
CA SER A 36 6.56 -5.52 -3.63
C SER A 36 6.57 -3.99 -3.71
N GLY A 37 6.81 -3.41 -4.90
CA GLY A 37 6.70 -1.98 -5.15
C GLY A 37 5.27 -1.45 -5.24
N ARG A 38 4.26 -2.33 -5.23
CA ARG A 38 2.83 -1.96 -5.18
C ARG A 38 2.29 -2.04 -3.76
N GLY A 39 3.05 -1.56 -2.79
CA GLY A 39 2.50 -1.17 -1.50
C GLY A 39 1.50 -0.04 -1.76
N LEU A 40 0.21 -0.35 -1.64
CA LEU A 40 -0.86 0.64 -1.64
C LEU A 40 -0.41 1.82 -0.79
N ALA A 41 -0.57 3.03 -1.31
CA ALA A 41 -0.36 4.27 -0.58
C ALA A 41 -1.11 4.22 0.76
N GLN A 42 -0.47 3.71 1.81
CA GLN A 42 -0.94 3.77 3.17
C GLN A 42 -0.78 5.24 3.59
N LEU A 43 -1.69 6.06 3.08
CA LEU A 43 -1.89 7.41 3.55
C LEU A 43 -2.36 7.26 4.99
N SER A 44 -1.49 7.63 5.91
CA SER A 44 -1.85 7.76 7.32
C SER A 44 -2.80 8.94 7.45
N THR A 45 -4.07 8.74 7.14
CA THR A 45 -5.09 9.79 7.32
C THR A 45 -5.25 10.02 8.82
N ALA A 46 -5.24 11.27 9.26
CA ALA A 46 -5.64 11.61 10.62
C ALA A 46 -7.03 12.22 10.55
N SER A 47 -7.86 12.00 11.58
CA SER A 47 -9.16 12.65 11.72
C SER A 47 -9.08 13.65 12.87
N PRO A 48 -8.40 14.81 12.68
CA PRO A 48 -8.21 15.78 13.75
C PRO A 48 -9.53 16.46 14.14
N SER A 49 -9.73 16.62 15.44
CA SER A 49 -10.82 17.40 16.02
C SER A 49 -10.28 18.35 17.09
N ALA A 50 -10.79 19.58 17.10
CA ALA A 50 -10.50 20.56 18.14
C ALA A 50 -11.60 21.63 18.22
N ALA A 51 -11.48 22.55 19.19
CA ALA A 51 -12.38 23.67 19.37
C ALA A 51 -11.68 25.01 19.10
N VAL A 52 -12.36 25.90 18.39
CA VAL A 52 -11.90 27.26 18.08
C VAL A 52 -12.39 28.21 19.16
N ARG A 53 -11.45 28.90 19.83
CA ARG A 53 -11.73 29.88 20.87
C ARG A 53 -10.99 31.19 20.57
N ASP A 54 -11.55 32.31 21.01
CA ASP A 54 -10.88 33.62 20.95
C ASP A 54 -9.98 33.88 22.17
N SER A 55 -9.34 35.05 22.23
CA SER A 55 -8.43 35.44 23.31
C SER A 55 -9.10 35.60 24.68
N SER A 56 -10.43 35.73 24.73
CA SER A 56 -11.22 35.76 25.96
C SER A 56 -11.65 34.36 26.42
N GLY A 57 -11.42 33.34 25.59
CA GLY A 57 -11.84 31.96 25.83
C GLY A 57 -13.25 31.64 25.34
N ALA A 58 -13.92 32.58 24.65
CA ALA A 58 -15.24 32.34 24.08
C ALA A 58 -15.15 31.47 22.81
N VAL A 59 -16.18 30.67 22.56
CA VAL A 59 -16.24 29.77 21.39
C VAL A 59 -16.53 30.57 20.11
N VAL A 60 -15.82 30.23 19.04
CA VAL A 60 -16.00 30.89 17.73
C VAL A 60 -16.74 29.95 16.78
N PRO A 61 -18.06 30.14 16.56
CA PRO A 61 -18.81 29.36 15.59
C PRO A 61 -18.53 29.83 14.15
N SER A 62 -18.75 28.94 13.17
CA SER A 62 -18.56 29.22 11.74
C SER A 62 -17.14 29.66 11.32
N ALA A 63 -16.13 29.42 12.15
CA ALA A 63 -14.74 29.69 11.82
C ALA A 63 -14.28 28.77 10.68
N LYS A 64 -13.63 29.33 9.66
CA LYS A 64 -13.05 28.56 8.55
C LYS A 64 -11.75 27.90 9.01
N VAL A 65 -11.70 26.58 8.98
CA VAL A 65 -10.54 25.77 9.35
C VAL A 65 -10.00 25.06 8.12
N VAL A 66 -8.70 25.22 7.83
CA VAL A 66 -8.02 24.59 6.70
C VAL A 66 -6.96 23.62 7.23
N LEU A 67 -7.12 22.33 6.94
CA LEU A 67 -6.16 21.29 7.24
C LEU A 67 -5.31 21.02 6.00
N ARG A 68 -4.02 21.34 6.08
CA ARG A 68 -3.05 21.06 5.02
C ARG A 68 -2.15 19.90 5.41
N SER A 69 -2.18 18.84 4.61
CA SER A 69 -1.23 17.73 4.74
C SER A 69 0.14 18.15 4.22
N VAL A 70 1.17 18.09 5.07
CA VAL A 70 2.54 18.46 4.69
C VAL A 70 3.15 17.46 3.70
N ALA A 71 2.79 16.18 3.81
CA ALA A 71 3.34 15.12 2.97
C ALA A 71 2.75 15.10 1.55
N THR A 72 1.49 15.51 1.39
CA THR A 72 0.76 15.40 0.12
C THR A 72 0.32 16.73 -0.46
N ALA A 73 0.53 17.83 0.26
CA ALA A 73 0.02 19.17 -0.06
C ALA A 73 -1.52 19.25 -0.25
N VAL A 74 -2.26 18.21 0.14
CA VAL A 74 -3.73 18.18 0.07
C VAL A 74 -4.31 19.08 1.15
N GLU A 75 -5.26 19.94 0.77
CA GLU A 75 -5.98 20.83 1.66
C GLU A 75 -7.43 20.40 1.83
N ASN A 76 -7.87 20.26 3.07
CA ASN A 76 -9.26 20.03 3.44
C ASN A 76 -9.78 21.24 4.21
N THR A 77 -10.98 21.72 3.88
CA THR A 77 -11.60 22.86 4.57
C THR A 77 -12.87 22.41 5.29
N THR A 78 -13.02 22.83 6.54
CA THR A 78 -14.26 22.65 7.31
C THR A 78 -14.61 23.93 8.06
N LYS A 79 -15.79 23.96 8.69
CA LYS A 79 -16.24 25.06 9.55
C LYS A 79 -16.48 24.56 10.97
N SER A 80 -16.18 25.39 11.96
CA SER A 80 -16.56 25.09 13.35
C SER A 80 -18.09 25.17 13.53
N ASN A 81 -18.63 24.29 14.38
CA ASN A 81 -20.05 24.24 14.71
C ASN A 81 -20.44 25.28 15.77
N GLY A 82 -21.69 25.25 16.24
CA GLY A 82 -22.21 26.18 17.27
C GLY A 82 -21.50 26.11 18.63
N LEU A 83 -20.74 25.04 18.88
CA LEU A 83 -19.91 24.86 20.08
C LEU A 83 -18.44 25.25 19.83
N GLY A 84 -18.12 25.78 18.65
CA GLY A 84 -16.75 26.08 18.22
C GLY A 84 -15.94 24.84 17.81
N THR A 85 -16.50 23.65 17.84
CA THR A 85 -15.80 22.39 17.52
C THR A 85 -15.79 22.10 16.03
N TYR A 86 -14.69 21.55 15.52
CA TYR A 86 -14.59 21.01 14.17
C TYR A 86 -14.12 19.55 14.18
N LEU A 87 -14.48 18.82 13.14
CA LEU A 87 -14.02 17.46 12.89
C LEU A 87 -13.70 17.34 11.39
N PHE A 88 -12.54 16.78 11.08
CA PHE A 88 -12.23 16.32 9.72
C PHE A 88 -12.55 14.83 9.64
N ASP A 89 -13.62 14.52 8.92
CA ASP A 89 -13.98 13.15 8.56
C ASP A 89 -13.00 12.60 7.50
N ARG A 90 -12.85 11.28 7.48
CA ARG A 90 -11.71 10.58 6.87
C ARG A 90 -11.85 10.36 5.37
#